data_AF-A0A7H4N4M3-F1
#
_entry.id   AF-A0A7H4N4M3-F1
#
_cell.length_a   1.000
_cell.length_b   1.000
_cell.length_c   1.000
_cell.angle_alpha   90.00
_cell.angle_beta   90.00
_cell.angle_gamma   90.00
#
_symmetry.space_group_name_H-M   'P 1'
#
loop_
_entity.id
_entity.type
_entity.pdbx_description
1 polymer ?
#
loop_
_entity_poly.entity_id
_entity_poly.type
_entity_poly.pdbx_seq_one_letter_code
_entity_poly.pdbx_strand_id
1 'polypeptide(L)' 'MHKAGQVSFKHVVTFNMDEYVGLPKEHPESYHSFMHRNFFDHVDIPAENINLLNGNAPDIDAECRRYEEKNSFLR' A
#
# COMPACT_ATOMS: atom_id res chain seq x y z
N MET A 1 13.94 7.36 12.90
CA MET A 1 14.69 7.41 11.62
C MET A 1 14.16 8.52 10.71
N HIS A 2 12.92 8.47 10.20
CA HIS A 2 12.38 9.57 9.38
C HIS A 2 12.26 10.91 10.13
N LYS A 3 11.61 10.92 11.30
CA LYS A 3 11.48 12.13 12.15
C LYS A 3 12.83 12.72 12.63
N ALA A 4 13.91 11.95 12.52
CA ALA A 4 15.28 12.38 12.83
C ALA A 4 16.05 12.86 11.58
N GLY A 5 15.40 12.93 10.41
CA GLY A 5 15.99 13.36 9.14
C GLY A 5 16.96 12.36 8.51
N GLN A 6 17.03 11.12 9.02
CA GLN A 6 18.04 10.14 8.61
C GLN A 6 17.64 9.34 7.36
N VAL A 7 16.33 9.28 7.05
CA VAL A 7 15.78 8.52 5.93
C VAL A 7 14.62 9.31 5.33
N SER A 8 14.56 9.37 4.01
CA SER A 8 13.43 9.90 3.23
C SER A 8 12.82 8.79 2.38
N PHE A 9 11.49 8.83 2.25
CA PHE A 9 10.68 7.92 1.46
C PHE A 9 10.17 8.54 0.16
N LYS A 10 10.62 9.76 -0.20
CA LYS A 10 10.21 10.47 -1.42
C LYS A 10 10.41 9.69 -2.71
N HIS A 11 11.42 8.83 -2.74
CA HIS A 11 11.76 8.00 -3.90
C HIS A 11 11.59 6.50 -3.61
N VAL A 12 10.89 6.15 -2.53
CA VAL A 12 10.56 4.77 -2.18
C VAL A 12 9.20 4.44 -2.76
N VAL A 13 9.08 3.23 -3.33
CA VAL A 13 7.81 2.63 -3.75
C VAL A 13 7.52 1.43 -2.86
N THR A 14 6.29 1.33 -2.34
CA THR A 14 5.90 0.26 -1.42
C THR A 14 4.87 -0.66 -2.05
N PHE A 15 4.95 -1.93 -1.69
CA PHE A 15 3.96 -2.95 -2.03
C PHE A 15 3.67 -3.73 -0.75
N ASN A 16 2.43 -3.69 -0.28
CA ASN A 16 1.98 -4.58 0.78
C ASN A 16 1.80 -6.01 0.26
N MET A 17 1.95 -6.97 1.17
CA MET A 17 1.90 -8.39 0.80
C MET A 17 0.47 -8.87 0.53
N ASP A 18 -0.49 -8.35 1.28
CA ASP A 18 -1.86 -8.87 1.35
C ASP A 18 -2.86 -7.75 1.74
N GLU A 19 -4.15 -8.06 1.58
CA GLU A 19 -5.31 -7.30 2.07
C GLU A 19 -6.49 -8.27 2.29
N TYR A 20 -7.38 -7.95 3.23
CA TYR A 20 -8.58 -8.75 3.49
C TYR A 20 -9.62 -8.63 2.36
N VAL A 21 -10.14 -9.77 1.91
CA VAL A 21 -11.27 -9.82 0.96
C VAL A 21 -12.59 -9.54 1.66
N GLY A 22 -13.41 -8.64 1.11
CA GLY A 22 -14.74 -8.32 1.62
C GLY A 22 -14.79 -7.41 2.86
N LEU A 23 -13.63 -6.97 3.36
CA LEU A 23 -13.55 -6.02 4.48
C LEU A 23 -13.51 -4.59 3.93
N PRO A 24 -14.39 -3.67 4.37
CA PRO A 24 -14.37 -2.29 3.90
C PRO A 24 -12.99 -1.65 4.08
N LYS A 25 -12.55 -0.87 3.10
CA LYS A 25 -11.24 -0.22 3.09
C LYS A 25 -11.05 0.68 4.32
N GLU A 26 -12.12 1.35 4.75
CA GLU A 26 -12.16 2.27 5.90
C GLU A 26 -12.29 1.53 7.25
N HIS A 27 -12.43 0.20 7.24
CA HIS A 27 -12.48 -0.58 8.48
C HIS A 27 -11.17 -0.38 9.25
N PRO A 28 -11.18 -0.16 10.58
CA PRO A 28 -9.98 0.12 11.35
C PRO A 28 -8.94 -1.01 11.34
N GLU A 29 -9.39 -2.23 11.06
CA GLU A 29 -8.57 -3.45 10.96
C GLU A 29 -8.26 -3.88 9.51
N SER A 30 -8.61 -3.08 8.50
CA SER A 30 -8.09 -3.30 7.14
C SER A 30 -6.59 -3.02 7.11
N TYR A 31 -5.85 -3.69 6.23
CA TYR A 31 -4.42 -3.38 6.09
C TYR A 31 -4.18 -2.00 5.50
N HIS A 32 -5.11 -1.50 4.68
CA HIS A 32 -5.15 -0.10 4.31
C HIS A 32 -5.12 0.84 5.53
N SER A 33 -6.08 0.71 6.45
CA SER A 33 -6.16 1.55 7.65
C SER A 33 -4.95 1.36 8.56
N PHE A 34 -4.49 0.11 8.72
CA PHE A 34 -3.30 -0.20 9.50
C PHE A 34 -2.06 0.52 8.97
N MET A 35 -1.81 0.48 7.67
CA MET A 35 -0.60 1.06 7.07
C MET A 35 -0.62 2.59 7.10
N HIS A 36 -1.77 3.22 6.85
CA HIS A 36 -1.90 4.67 6.98
C HIS A 36 -1.67 5.12 8.42
N ARG A 37 -2.39 4.52 9.37
CA ARG A 37 -2.32 4.86 10.80
C ARG A 37 -0.91 4.71 11.37
N ASN A 38 -0.21 3.63 11.01
CA ASN A 38 1.06 3.29 11.64
C ASN A 38 2.30 3.77 10.87
N PHE A 39 2.18 4.04 9.56
CA PHE A 39 3.35 4.30 8.73
C PHE A 39 3.18 5.46 7.74
N PHE A 40 2.30 5.35 6.74
CA PHE A 40 2.28 6.30 5.62
C PHE A 40 1.97 7.73 6.04
N ASP A 41 1.14 7.93 7.08
CA ASP A 41 0.82 9.28 7.58
C ASP A 41 1.98 9.93 8.37
N HIS A 42 3.06 9.19 8.62
CA HIS A 42 4.21 9.64 9.41
C HIS A 42 5.50 9.81 8.59
N VAL A 43 5.45 9.61 7.26
CA VAL A 43 6.61 9.68 6.36
C VAL A 43 6.33 10.48 5.10
N ASP A 44 7.38 10.89 4.39
CA ASP A 44 7.31 11.72 3.18
C ASP A 44 7.17 10.91 1.88
N ILE A 45 6.43 9.80 1.92
CA ILE A 45 6.16 8.96 0.74
C ILE A 45 5.06 9.60 -0.14
N PRO A 46 5.24 9.70 -1.47
CA PRO A 46 4.17 10.14 -2.37
C PRO A 46 3.04 9.11 -2.44
N ALA A 47 1.79 9.56 -2.53
CA ALA A 47 0.64 8.65 -2.54
C ALA A 47 0.64 7.71 -3.75
N GLU A 48 1.14 8.17 -4.91
CA GLU A 48 1.31 7.38 -6.13
C GLU A 48 2.30 6.21 -6.00
N ASN A 49 3.19 6.28 -5.00
CA ASN A 49 4.17 5.25 -4.69
C ASN A 49 3.66 4.22 -3.67
N ILE A 50 2.47 4.42 -3.12
CA ILE A 50 1.84 3.48 -2.19
C ILE A 50 1.01 2.47 -3.00
N ASN A 51 1.37 1.19 -2.93
CA ASN A 51 0.63 0.11 -3.58
C ASN A 51 0.05 -0.84 -2.55
N LEU A 52 -1.27 -0.94 -2.55
CA LEU A 52 -2.07 -1.84 -1.72
C LEU A 52 -3.01 -2.63 -2.64
N LEU A 53 -3.29 -3.87 -2.27
CA LEU A 53 -4.30 -4.69 -2.92
C LEU A 53 -5.70 -4.16 -2.60
N ASN A 54 -6.61 -4.20 -3.57
CA ASN A 54 -8.03 -3.96 -3.34
C ASN A 54 -8.78 -5.26 -3.07
N GLY A 55 -8.91 -5.63 -1.79
CA GLY A 55 -9.68 -6.82 -1.38
C GLY A 55 -11.19 -6.77 -1.68
N ASN A 56 -11.72 -5.63 -2.13
CA ASN A 56 -13.12 -5.48 -2.56
C ASN A 56 -13.24 -5.24 -4.07
N ALA A 57 -12.22 -5.57 -4.85
CA ALA A 57 -12.30 -5.50 -6.30
C ALA A 57 -13.42 -6.43 -6.82
N PRO A 58 -14.18 -6.02 -7.85
CA PRO A 58 -15.24 -6.85 -8.43
C PRO A 58 -14.69 -8.10 -9.13
N ASP A 59 -13.43 -8.04 -9.59
CA ASP A 59 -12.67 -9.16 -10.14
C ASP A 59 -11.32 -9.23 -9.41
N ILE A 60 -11.21 -10.21 -8.51
CA ILE A 60 -10.02 -10.42 -7.68
C ILE A 60 -8.83 -10.89 -8.52
N ASP A 61 -9.06 -11.70 -9.55
CA ASP A 61 -7.98 -12.20 -10.43
C ASP A 61 -7.42 -11.06 -11.27
N ALA A 62 -8.26 -10.14 -11.76
CA ALA A 62 -7.82 -8.92 -12.41
C ALA A 62 -7.02 -8.00 -11.48
N GLU A 63 -7.42 -7.88 -10.22
CA GLU A 63 -6.68 -7.10 -9.22
C GLU A 63 -5.30 -7.69 -8.93
N CYS A 64 -5.21 -9.01 -8.74
CA CYS A 64 -3.93 -9.69 -8.56
C CYS A 64 -3.00 -9.50 -9.77
N ARG A 65 -3.51 -9.61 -11.01
CA ARG A 65 -2.74 -9.35 -12.23
C ARG A 65 -2.23 -7.91 -12.30
N ARG A 66 -3.09 -6.93 -12.06
CA ARG A 66 -2.72 -5.50 -12.01
C ARG A 66 -1.60 -5.26 -11.01
N TYR A 67 -1.66 -5.92 -9.86
CA TYR A 67 -0.67 -5.79 -8.79
C TYR A 67 0.69 -6.38 -9.18
N GLU A 68 0.69 -7.59 -9.75
CA GLU A 68 1.91 -8.25 -10.25
C GLU A 68 2.55 -7.48 -11.41
N GLU A 69 1.77 -6.97 -12.36
CA GLU A 69 2.27 -6.16 -13.47
C GLU A 69 2.97 -4.89 -12.97
N LYS A 70 2.38 -4.20 -11.98
CA LYS A 70 2.99 -2.99 -11.40
C LYS A 70 4.27 -3.31 -10.61
N ASN A 71 4.30 -4.43 -9.89
CA ASN A 71 5.50 -4.89 -9.18
C ASN A 71 6.62 -5.28 -10.17
N SER A 72 6.28 -5.99 -11.25
CA SER A 72 7.25 -6.39 -12.27
C SER A 72 7.87 -5.22 -13.01
N PHE A 73 7.16 -4.10 -13.19
CA PHE A 73 7.70 -2.90 -13.82
C PHE A 73 8.83 -2.24 -13.02
N LEU A 74 8.88 -2.48 -11.71
CA LEU A 74 9.85 -1.87 -10.79
C LEU A 74 11.01 -2.80 -10.41
N ARG A 75 11.03 -4.02 -10.96
CA ARG A 75 12.16 -4.96 -10.88
C ARG A 75 13.14 -4.71 -12.02
#